data_AF-A0AAW5JWI6-F1
#
_entry.id   AF-A0AAW5JWI6-F1
#
_cell.length_a   1.000
_cell.length_b   1.000
_cell.length_c   1.000
_cell.angle_alpha   90.00
_cell.angle_beta   90.00
_cell.angle_gamma   90.00
#
_symmetry.space_group_name_H-M   'P 1'
#
loop_
_entity.id
_entity.type
_entity.pdbx_description
1 polymer ?
#
loop_
_entity_poly.entity_id
_entity_poly.type
_entity_poly.pdbx_seq_one_letter_code
_entity_poly.pdbx_strand_id
1 'polypeptide(L)'
;ERAAKGEVSVMIGPRSALFTPFQDLGLIIIDEEHEGAYKSETMPRYHARDVAAERARLCRAALVLGSATPSMEAYTKAMAGEYKLLSLKNRAASGSALSSVDVVDLRKEMQVG
;
A
#
# COMPACT_ATOMS: atom_id res chain seq x y z
N GLU A 1 12.23 -5.53 -21.32
CA GLU A 1 13.61 -5.50 -21.86
C GLU A 1 14.46 -4.33 -21.34
N ARG A 2 14.01 -3.07 -21.48
CA ARG A 2 14.78 -1.89 -21.05
C ARG A 2 15.25 -1.93 -19.58
N ALA A 3 14.36 -2.32 -18.66
CA ALA A 3 14.71 -2.47 -17.24
C ALA A 3 15.79 -3.55 -17.00
N ALA A 4 15.73 -4.67 -17.74
CA ALA A 4 16.73 -5.74 -17.64
C ALA A 4 18.11 -5.32 -18.17
N LYS A 5 18.14 -4.39 -19.13
CA LYS A 5 19.34 -3.79 -19.70
C LYS A 5 19.89 -2.62 -18.87
N GLY A 6 19.23 -2.26 -17.76
CA GLY A 6 19.63 -1.12 -16.94
C GLY A 6 19.30 0.25 -17.55
N GLU A 7 18.50 0.29 -18.63
CA GLU A 7 18.14 1.53 -19.34
C GLU A 7 17.00 2.31 -18.65
N VAL A 8 16.46 1.78 -17.56
CA VAL A 8 15.34 2.36 -16.81
C VAL A 8 15.66 2.26 -15.33
N SER A 9 15.57 3.39 -14.63
CA SER A 9 15.79 3.46 -13.18
C SER A 9 14.50 3.32 -12.37
N VAL A 10 13.32 3.58 -12.97
CA VAL A 10 12.03 3.56 -12.29
C VAL A 10 10.97 2.90 -13.16
N MET A 11 10.20 1.99 -12.58
CA MET A 11 9.01 1.42 -13.21
C MET A 11 7.78 1.72 -12.35
N ILE A 12 6.74 2.26 -12.99
CA ILE A 12 5.43 2.48 -12.38
C ILE A 12 4.44 1.64 -13.17
N GLY A 13 3.61 0.88 -12.47
CA GLY A 13 2.62 0.05 -13.11
C GLY A 13 1.71 -0.67 -12.12
N PRO A 14 0.75 -1.45 -12.64
CA PRO A 14 -0.11 -2.28 -11.81
C PRO A 14 0.70 -3.41 -11.17
N ARG A 15 0.03 -4.30 -10.43
CA ARG A 15 0.63 -5.49 -9.79
C ARG A 15 1.70 -6.23 -10.58
N SER A 16 1.50 -6.42 -11.90
CA SER A 16 2.44 -7.17 -12.74
C SER A 16 3.80 -6.49 -12.89
N ALA A 17 3.92 -5.18 -12.65
CA ALA A 17 5.19 -4.47 -12.60
C ALA A 17 6.12 -5.00 -11.49
N LEU A 18 5.56 -5.69 -10.49
CA LEU A 18 6.31 -6.39 -9.46
C LEU A 18 7.21 -7.51 -10.00
N PHE A 19 7.04 -7.93 -11.26
CA PHE A 19 7.90 -8.91 -11.90
C PHE A 19 8.87 -8.30 -12.92
N THR A 20 8.90 -6.96 -13.05
CA THR A 20 9.82 -6.30 -13.97
C THR A 20 11.27 -6.61 -13.56
N PRO A 21 12.10 -7.19 -14.43
CA PRO A 21 13.47 -7.59 -14.11
C PRO A 21 14.37 -6.36 -14.01
N PHE A 22 14.73 -5.98 -12.79
CA PHE A 22 15.76 -4.99 -12.49
C PHE A 22 17.04 -5.72 -12.08
N GLN A 23 18.20 -5.27 -12.57
CA GLN A 23 19.50 -5.82 -12.16
C GLN A 23 19.77 -5.50 -10.68
N ASP A 24 19.60 -4.23 -10.30
CA ASP A 24 19.87 -3.73 -8.94
C ASP A 24 18.60 -3.09 -8.34
N LEU A 25 17.61 -3.92 -7.98
CA LEU A 25 16.40 -3.42 -7.34
C LEU A 25 16.70 -2.95 -5.92
N GLY A 26 16.65 -1.64 -5.67
CA GLY A 26 16.90 -1.05 -4.34
C GLY A 26 15.66 -0.72 -3.51
N LEU A 27 14.50 -0.49 -4.16
CA LEU A 27 13.28 -0.04 -3.49
C LEU A 27 12.03 -0.52 -4.23
N ILE A 28 11.03 -0.96 -3.47
CA ILE A 28 9.67 -1.22 -3.93
C ILE A 28 8.72 -0.35 -3.12
N ILE A 29 7.79 0.34 -3.78
CA ILE A 29 6.72 1.11 -3.15
C ILE A 29 5.38 0.53 -3.62
N ILE A 30 4.51 0.20 -2.67
CA ILE A 30 3.11 -0.13 -2.95
C ILE A 30 2.27 0.98 -2.32
N ASP A 31 1.60 1.75 -3.17
CA ASP A 31 0.62 2.74 -2.74
C ASP A 31 -0.75 2.09 -2.59
N GLU A 32 -1.58 2.61 -1.70
CA GLU A 32 -2.88 2.02 -1.34
C GLU A 32 -2.81 0.51 -1.07
N GLU A 33 -1.86 0.08 -0.24
CA GLU A 33 -1.53 -1.34 0.00
C GLU A 33 -2.74 -2.19 0.44
N HIS A 34 -3.73 -1.58 1.06
CA HIS A 34 -4.93 -2.24 1.57
C HIS A 34 -5.92 -2.64 0.46
N GLU A 35 -5.71 -2.15 -0.77
CA GLU A 35 -6.63 -2.35 -1.88
C GLU A 35 -6.70 -3.82 -2.30
N GLY A 36 -7.91 -4.36 -2.39
CA GLY A 36 -8.16 -5.76 -2.75
C GLY A 36 -7.68 -6.09 -4.17
N ALA A 37 -7.56 -5.08 -5.04
CA ALA A 37 -6.96 -5.22 -6.35
C ALA A 37 -5.51 -5.74 -6.30
N TYR A 38 -4.82 -5.69 -5.15
CA TYR A 38 -3.48 -6.29 -4.98
C TYR A 38 -3.48 -7.81 -4.82
N LYS A 39 -4.66 -8.44 -4.70
CA LYS A 39 -4.83 -9.89 -4.71
C LYS A 39 -5.15 -10.40 -6.12
N SER A 40 -4.33 -11.33 -6.61
CA SER A 40 -4.59 -12.02 -7.86
C SER A 40 -5.49 -13.23 -7.65
N GLU A 41 -6.70 -13.17 -8.21
CA GLU A 41 -7.64 -14.30 -8.22
C GLU A 41 -7.41 -15.22 -9.44
N THR A 42 -6.67 -14.77 -10.46
CA THR A 42 -6.24 -15.57 -11.61
C THR A 42 -4.94 -16.32 -11.32
N MET A 43 -4.76 -17.52 -11.88
CA MET A 43 -3.55 -18.32 -11.66
C MET A 43 -2.32 -17.73 -12.41
N PRO A 44 -1.13 -17.71 -11.78
CA PRO A 44 -0.88 -18.05 -10.37
C PRO A 44 -1.51 -17.02 -9.43
N ARG A 45 -2.17 -17.50 -8.37
CA ARG A 45 -2.79 -16.64 -7.35
C ARG A 45 -1.71 -16.17 -6.38
N TYR A 46 -1.63 -14.86 -6.17
CA TYR A 46 -0.67 -14.26 -5.24
C TYR A 46 -1.21 -12.94 -4.69
N HIS A 47 -0.72 -12.56 -3.51
CA HIS A 47 -0.89 -11.22 -2.98
C HIS A 47 0.35 -10.39 -3.31
N ALA A 48 0.19 -9.28 -4.02
CA ALA A 48 1.33 -8.49 -4.50
C ALA A 48 2.23 -8.00 -3.35
N ARG A 49 1.64 -7.58 -2.23
CA ARG A 49 2.37 -7.27 -0.98
C ARG A 49 3.32 -8.37 -0.53
N ASP A 50 2.84 -9.60 -0.43
CA ASP A 50 3.62 -10.70 0.13
C ASP A 50 4.75 -11.08 -0.84
N VAL A 51 4.46 -11.07 -2.14
CA VAL A 51 5.48 -11.24 -3.20
C VAL A 51 6.49 -10.09 -3.17
N ALA A 52 6.05 -8.85 -2.89
CA ALA A 52 6.94 -7.70 -2.80
C ALA A 52 7.85 -7.76 -1.57
N ALA A 53 7.34 -8.23 -0.43
CA ALA A 53 8.14 -8.46 0.76
C ALA A 53 9.23 -9.50 0.50
N GLU A 54 8.86 -10.61 -0.13
CA GLU A 54 9.83 -11.66 -0.45
C GLU A 54 10.83 -11.21 -1.52
N ARG A 55 10.36 -10.52 -2.57
CA ARG A 55 11.22 -9.95 -3.61
C ARG A 55 12.21 -8.94 -3.02
N ALA A 56 11.76 -8.06 -2.13
CA ALA A 56 12.62 -7.09 -1.46
C ALA A 56 13.68 -7.80 -0.61
N ARG A 57 13.30 -8.85 0.13
CA ARG A 57 14.24 -9.69 0.89
C ARG A 57 15.31 -10.33 0.00
N LEU A 58 14.91 -10.95 -1.11
CA LEU A 58 15.81 -11.60 -2.06
C LEU A 58 16.78 -10.61 -2.73
N CYS A 59 16.28 -9.43 -3.10
CA CYS A 59 17.07 -8.38 -3.74
C CYS A 59 17.84 -7.49 -2.75
N ARG A 60 17.68 -7.69 -1.43
CA ARG A 60 18.17 -6.77 -0.39
C ARG A 60 17.68 -5.32 -0.61
N ALA A 61 16.46 -5.19 -1.09
CA ALA A 61 15.76 -3.93 -1.33
C ALA A 61 14.94 -3.52 -0.11
N ALA A 62 14.59 -2.23 -0.04
CA ALA A 62 13.56 -1.75 0.87
C ALA A 62 12.15 -1.96 0.29
N LEU A 63 11.17 -2.20 1.17
CA LEU A 63 9.74 -2.20 0.82
C LEU A 63 9.04 -1.11 1.64
N VAL A 64 8.30 -0.24 0.95
CA VAL A 64 7.43 0.77 1.57
C VAL A 64 5.99 0.46 1.20
N LEU A 65 5.15 0.32 2.21
CA LEU A 65 3.70 0.13 2.08
C LEU A 65 3.01 1.45 2.47
N GLY A 66 2.44 2.14 1.49
CA GLY A 66 1.67 3.37 1.67
C GLY A 66 0.19 3.04 1.83
N SER A 67 -0.45 3.60 2.85
CA SER A 67 -1.90 3.54 3.02
C SER A 67 -2.38 4.57 4.04
N ALA A 68 -3.51 5.21 3.79
CA ALA A 68 -4.24 5.98 4.81
C ALA A 68 -5.02 5.08 5.78
N THR A 69 -5.42 3.91 5.30
CA THR A 69 -6.19 2.88 6.00
C THR A 69 -5.48 1.53 5.85
N PRO A 70 -4.36 1.32 6.55
CA PRO A 70 -3.52 0.13 6.34
C PRO A 70 -4.32 -1.15 6.55
N SER A 71 -3.97 -2.19 5.79
CA SER A 71 -4.55 -3.52 6.02
C SER A 71 -4.26 -4.01 7.45
N MET A 72 -5.15 -4.83 8.00
CA MET A 72 -4.96 -5.38 9.34
C MET A 72 -3.66 -6.17 9.44
N GLU A 73 -3.26 -6.89 8.40
CA GLU A 73 -2.02 -7.68 8.42
C GLU A 73 -0.78 -6.77 8.44
N ALA A 74 -0.72 -5.75 7.57
CA ALA A 74 0.42 -4.84 7.55
C ALA A 74 0.51 -4.03 8.85
N TYR A 75 -0.63 -3.56 9.38
CA TYR A 75 -0.67 -2.83 10.63
C TYR A 75 -0.27 -3.71 11.82
N THR A 76 -0.75 -4.96 11.88
CA THR A 76 -0.38 -5.91 12.95
C THR A 76 1.12 -6.19 12.93
N LYS A 77 1.72 -6.44 11.75
CA LYS A 77 3.18 -6.59 11.61
C LYS A 77 3.96 -5.36 12.05
N ALA A 78 3.42 -4.17 11.77
CA ALA A 78 4.06 -2.93 12.21
C ALA A 78 4.00 -2.77 13.73
N MET A 79 2.87 -3.12 14.36
CA MET A 79 2.71 -3.12 15.81
C MET A 79 3.56 -4.19 16.50
N ALA A 80 3.80 -5.33 15.85
CA ALA A 80 4.71 -6.38 16.32
C ALA A 80 6.20 -6.05 16.13
N GLY A 81 6.53 -4.96 15.42
CA GLY A 81 7.90 -4.54 15.14
C GLY A 81 8.55 -5.25 13.94
N GLU A 82 7.83 -6.12 13.24
CA GLU A 82 8.29 -6.73 11.98
C GLU A 82 8.42 -5.68 10.88
N TYR A 83 7.47 -4.75 10.83
CA TYR A 83 7.53 -3.57 9.98
C TYR A 83 7.77 -2.31 10.82
N LYS A 84 8.44 -1.32 10.24
CA LYS A 84 8.55 0.00 10.85
C LYS A 84 7.33 0.83 10.51
N LEU A 85 6.52 1.21 11.50
CA LEU A 85 5.42 2.14 11.31
C LEU A 85 5.95 3.58 11.17
N LEU A 86 5.69 4.20 10.02
CA LEU A 86 5.99 5.62 9.76
C LEU A 86 4.67 6.36 9.56
N SER A 87 4.34 7.28 10.47
CA SER A 87 3.06 8.00 10.44
C SER A 87 3.24 9.47 10.07
N LEU A 88 2.51 9.91 9.05
CA LEU A 88 2.39 11.33 8.69
C LEU A 88 1.13 11.89 9.35
N LYS A 89 1.31 12.69 10.41
CA LYS A 89 0.19 13.23 11.22
C LYS A 89 -0.44 14.50 10.63
N ASN A 90 0.26 15.16 9.73
CA ASN A 90 -0.16 16.42 9.13
C ASN A 90 -0.41 16.23 7.65
N ARG A 91 -1.41 16.95 7.12
CA ARG A 91 -1.66 17.01 5.68
C ARG A 91 -0.55 17.78 4.97
N ALA A 92 -0.31 17.43 3.71
CA ALA A 92 0.71 18.08 2.89
C ALA A 92 0.42 19.57 2.65
N ALA A 93 -0.85 19.93 2.48
CA ALA A 93 -1.27 21.32 2.27
C ALA A 93 -1.49 22.03 3.61
N SER A 94 -0.75 23.12 3.83
CA SER A 94 -0.91 23.99 5.01
C SER A 94 -2.34 24.56 5.06
N GLY A 95 -2.96 24.49 6.25
CA GLY A 95 -4.33 24.96 6.47
C GLY A 95 -5.43 24.00 6.01
N SER A 96 -5.10 22.81 5.50
CA SER A 96 -6.11 21.80 5.15
C SER A 96 -6.77 21.20 6.40
N ALA A 97 -8.10 21.30 6.50
CA ALA A 97 -8.90 20.68 7.54
C ALA A 97 -9.82 19.58 6.97
N LEU A 98 -10.28 18.68 7.84
CA LEU A 98 -11.37 17.77 7.53
C LEU A 98 -12.69 18.55 7.47
N SER A 99 -13.61 18.11 6.63
CA SER A 99 -14.98 18.61 6.62
C SER A 99 -15.66 18.33 7.96
N SER A 100 -16.60 19.20 8.37
CA SER A 100 -17.47 18.92 9.52
C SER A 100 -18.31 17.67 9.24
N VAL A 101 -18.40 16.78 10.22
CA VAL A 101 -19.18 15.53 10.14
C VAL A 101 -20.11 15.47 11.34
N ASP A 102 -21.38 15.18 11.09
CA ASP A 102 -22.40 14.97 12.10
C ASP A 102 -22.88 13.52 12.09
N VAL A 103 -23.11 12.95 13.28
CA VAL A 103 -23.70 11.62 13.44
C VAL A 103 -25.19 11.79 13.74
N VAL A 104 -26.05 11.37 12.83
CA VAL A 104 -27.50 11.47 12.96
C VAL A 104 -28.10 10.12 13.36
N ASP A 105 -28.93 10.12 14.40
CA ASP A 105 -29.67 8.94 14.84
C ASP A 105 -31.05 8.88 14.16
N LEU A 106 -31.15 8.09 13.10
CA LEU A 106 -32.37 7.96 12.30
C LEU A 106 -33.56 7.38 13.08
N ARG A 107 -33.35 6.72 14.23
CA ARG A 107 -34.44 6.20 15.07
C ARG A 107 -35.27 7.33 15.67
N LYS A 108 -34.66 8.50 15.91
CA LYS A 108 -35.33 9.68 16.46
C LYS A 108 -36.24 10.33 15.42
N GLU A 109 -35.86 10.33 14.15
CA GLU A 109 -36.71 10.84 13.06
C GLU A 109 -37.97 9.99 12.86
N MET A 110 -37.83 8.65 12.96
CA MET A 110 -38.96 7.72 12.82
C MET A 110 -40.00 7.78 13.96
N GLN A 111 -39.70 8.45 15.08
CA GLN A 111 -40.66 8.66 16.18
C GLN A 111 -41.52 9.92 16.01
N VAL A 112 -41.14 10.80 15.08
CA VAL A 112 -41.78 12.11 14.86
C VAL A 112 -42.66 12.09 13.60
N GLY A 113 -42.59 11.03 12.79
CA GLY A 113 -43.51 10.73 11.67
C GLY A 113 -44.55 9.68 12.06
#